data_AF-A0AAW1I7W7-F1
#
_entry.id   AF-A0AAW1I7W7-F1
#
_cell.length_a   1.000
_cell.length_b   1.000
_cell.length_c   1.000
_cell.angle_alpha   90.00
_cell.angle_beta   90.00
_cell.angle_gamma   90.00
#
_symmetry.space_group_name_H-M   'P 1'
#
loop_
_entity.id
_entity.type
_entity.pdbx_description
1 polymer ?
#
loop_
_entity_poly.entity_id
_entity_poly.type
_entity_poly.pdbx_seq_one_letter_code
_entity_poly.pdbx_strand_id
1 'polypeptide(L)'
;MDNHTIGWIVLIFILFLTTFGIYWCLTVLASILIFTVGLITLLYIQEGDVDKFYRHCAGNPLACTNTSDGGLTEVVKKLSNPEKELKYDNRVTGSDIIDSSLQEILGYIIRDYIIPWYNLISLDNEFTQKTIKKTAQSLAINISNRVKDVDWIPFLTTKLVDDATTHLKLFKQARIKMKQDEPPKSPKSSPRRDIRASPKKMHKRNKSETDVNWYFGNRNAIDGREVDHSITNSKFYTKDSTKKMATLEEYFFDLECTMDKNNVCRDLICIEVDKEKEFLSELVEILLYILLPDEDFQCKPLRYIVREIFVNCVIFPLFTMISDPDYLNQAIVWLCLREVPLPSDIFLTTLRLTDNCDELKYTKEMVVKEIQVVRSRDSGGDSDLSIKQQLSSLMYVLKLVDNRLTKVNNVEVTDSLSTTDYTIPLESIKVDLPLNVILVNNVALSYFIDYVSSHGIHACLFFYLNIEGWKISVEQQLSDMQINKIKGLSENTSAVYENIRTTATNLYDQYLD
;
A
#
# COMPACT_ATOMS: atom_id res chain seq x y z
N MET A 1 43.15 -9.21 -68.64
CA MET A 1 42.26 -8.42 -69.51
C MET A 1 42.51 -8.90 -70.92
N ASP A 2 41.47 -9.42 -71.57
CA ASP A 2 41.57 -9.95 -72.93
C ASP A 2 42.02 -8.85 -73.90
N ASN A 3 42.77 -9.19 -74.96
CA ASN A 3 43.23 -8.19 -75.94
C ASN A 3 42.08 -7.36 -76.53
N HIS A 4 40.87 -7.93 -76.59
CA HIS A 4 39.66 -7.22 -76.99
C HIS A 4 39.19 -6.16 -75.97
N THR A 5 39.29 -6.42 -74.66
CA THR A 5 38.91 -5.42 -73.65
C THR A 5 39.88 -4.25 -73.63
N ILE A 6 41.17 -4.50 -73.86
CA ILE A 6 42.17 -3.42 -74.01
C ILE A 6 41.87 -2.58 -75.26
N GLY A 7 41.54 -3.23 -76.38
CA GLY A 7 41.15 -2.54 -77.62
C GLY A 7 39.92 -1.64 -77.44
N TRP A 8 38.88 -2.12 -76.76
CA TRP A 8 37.69 -1.33 -76.45
C TRP A 8 37.99 -0.16 -75.50
N ILE A 9 38.84 -0.35 -74.49
CA ILE A 9 39.25 0.73 -73.58
C ILE A 9 40.02 1.82 -74.32
N VAL A 10 40.94 1.45 -75.21
CA VAL A 10 41.70 2.41 -76.02
C VAL A 10 40.78 3.17 -76.98
N LEU A 11 39.83 2.49 -77.62
CA LEU A 11 38.84 3.13 -78.48
C LEU A 11 37.98 4.13 -77.70
N ILE A 12 37.47 3.74 -76.53
CA ILE A 12 36.68 4.59 -75.65
C ILE A 12 37.50 5.81 -75.20
N PHE A 13 38.77 5.62 -74.85
CA PHE A 13 39.66 6.70 -74.44
C PHE A 13 39.91 7.71 -75.57
N ILE A 14 40.16 7.23 -76.80
CA ILE A 14 40.34 8.10 -77.97
C ILE A 14 39.05 8.86 -78.29
N LEU A 15 37.90 8.17 -78.29
CA LEU A 15 36.60 8.78 -78.59
C LEU A 15 36.20 9.80 -77.51
N PHE A 16 36.57 9.55 -76.25
CA PHE A 16 36.40 10.49 -75.15
C PHE A 16 37.31 11.73 -75.29
N LEU A 17 38.59 11.54 -75.67
CA LEU A 17 39.51 12.66 -75.92
C LEU A 17 39.07 13.55 -77.08
N THR A 18 38.51 12.97 -78.15
CA THR A 18 38.07 13.73 -79.32
C THR A 18 36.74 14.45 -79.10
N THR A 19 35.83 13.88 -78.31
CA THR A 19 34.52 14.49 -78.04
C THR A 19 34.55 15.57 -76.98
N PHE A 20 35.29 15.37 -75.89
CA PHE A 20 35.35 16.34 -74.78
C PHE A 20 36.56 17.28 -74.88
N GLY A 21 37.60 16.91 -75.64
CA GLY A 21 38.83 17.68 -75.73
C GLY A 21 39.67 17.59 -74.46
N ILE A 22 40.99 17.68 -74.62
CA ILE A 22 41.96 17.61 -73.50
C ILE A 22 41.68 18.67 -72.43
N TYR A 23 41.14 19.82 -72.85
CA TYR A 23 40.78 20.92 -71.97
C TYR A 23 39.74 20.53 -70.90
N TRP A 24 38.67 19.81 -71.27
CA TRP A 24 37.64 19.39 -70.29
C TRP A 24 38.17 18.34 -69.31
N CYS A 25 39.07 17.46 -69.75
CA CYS A 25 39.70 16.50 -68.85
C CYS A 25 40.55 17.22 -67.79
N LEU A 26 41.29 18.26 -68.20
CA LEU A 26 42.10 19.08 -67.29
C LEU A 26 41.24 19.90 -66.31
N THR A 27 40.10 20.46 -66.75
CA THR A 27 39.21 21.21 -65.84
C THR A 27 38.55 20.32 -64.80
N VAL A 28 38.15 19.10 -65.17
CA VAL A 28 37.60 18.10 -64.23
C VAL A 28 38.67 17.65 -63.23
N LEU A 29 39.90 17.40 -63.69
CA LEU A 29 41.00 17.09 -62.78
C LEU A 29 41.28 18.24 -61.79
N ALA A 30 41.30 19.48 -62.28
CA ALA A 30 41.50 20.65 -61.44
C ALA A 30 40.35 20.85 -60.44
N SER A 31 39.09 20.61 -60.83
CA SER A 31 37.95 20.74 -59.92
C SER A 31 37.94 19.66 -58.84
N ILE A 32 38.35 18.43 -59.15
CA ILE A 32 38.52 17.35 -58.17
C ILE A 32 39.65 17.70 -57.18
N LEU A 33 40.76 18.27 -57.66
CA LEU A 33 41.85 18.73 -56.80
C LEU A 33 41.40 19.86 -55.88
N ILE A 34 40.68 20.85 -56.39
CA ILE A 34 40.16 21.95 -55.56
C ILE A 34 39.12 21.43 -54.56
N PHE A 35 38.27 20.48 -54.95
CA PHE A 35 37.28 19.86 -54.05
C PHE A 35 37.94 19.06 -52.94
N THR A 36 38.95 18.24 -53.26
CA THR A 36 39.68 17.44 -52.25
C THR A 36 40.49 18.34 -51.31
N VAL A 37 41.16 19.37 -51.83
CA VAL A 37 41.84 20.37 -50.99
C VAL A 37 40.83 21.13 -50.14
N GLY A 38 39.69 21.56 -50.68
CA GLY A 38 38.63 22.22 -49.94
C GLY A 38 38.04 21.34 -48.83
N LEU A 39 37.85 20.05 -49.09
CA LEU A 39 37.37 19.08 -48.11
C LEU A 39 38.39 18.86 -46.98
N ILE A 40 39.68 18.73 -47.31
CA ILE A 40 40.76 18.62 -46.31
C ILE A 40 40.86 19.92 -45.49
N THR A 41 40.74 21.07 -46.13
CA THR A 41 40.81 22.38 -45.48
C THR A 41 39.61 22.60 -44.57
N LEU A 42 38.41 22.17 -44.97
CA LEU A 42 37.20 22.23 -44.14
C LEU A 42 37.31 21.30 -42.92
N LEU A 43 37.78 20.06 -43.12
CA LEU A 43 38.07 19.14 -42.01
C LEU A 43 39.14 19.69 -41.04
N TYR A 44 40.08 20.49 -41.54
CA TYR A 44 41.13 21.10 -40.72
C TYR A 44 40.65 22.37 -39.99
N ILE A 45 39.83 23.21 -40.63
CA ILE A 45 39.35 24.49 -40.08
C ILE A 45 38.18 24.32 -39.12
N GLN A 46 37.29 23.35 -39.36
CA GLN A 46 35.99 23.27 -38.67
C GLN A 46 36.10 23.01 -37.15
N GLU A 47 37.26 22.55 -36.63
CA GLU A 47 37.49 22.44 -35.18
C GLU A 47 38.59 23.38 -34.62
N GLY A 48 39.49 23.90 -35.45
CA GLY A 48 40.70 24.59 -34.95
C GLY A 48 40.45 25.97 -34.33
N ASP A 49 39.50 26.74 -34.87
CA ASP A 49 39.30 28.14 -34.45
C ASP A 49 38.14 28.32 -33.45
N VAL A 50 37.11 27.48 -33.57
CA VAL A 50 35.92 27.54 -32.71
C VAL A 50 36.28 27.18 -31.27
N ASP A 51 37.08 26.12 -31.08
CA ASP A 51 37.45 25.64 -29.75
C ASP A 51 38.47 26.58 -29.07
N LYS A 52 39.34 27.23 -29.84
CA LYS A 52 40.28 28.26 -29.36
C LYS A 52 39.54 29.53 -28.91
N PHE A 53 38.48 29.92 -29.61
CA PHE A 53 37.59 31.01 -29.25
C PHE A 53 36.81 30.72 -27.95
N TYR A 54 36.23 29.52 -27.81
CA TYR A 54 35.53 29.13 -26.57
C TYR A 54 36.45 29.03 -25.35
N ARG A 55 37.67 28.51 -25.50
CA ARG A 55 38.68 28.45 -24.42
C ARG A 55 39.15 29.83 -23.97
N HIS A 56 39.19 30.82 -24.87
CA HIS A 56 39.55 32.19 -24.51
C HIS A 56 38.43 32.90 -23.72
N CYS A 57 37.17 32.55 -24.01
CA CYS A 57 36.00 33.16 -23.36
C CYS A 57 35.57 32.45 -22.06
N ALA A 58 35.93 31.19 -21.83
CA ALA A 58 35.48 30.41 -20.67
C ALA A 58 36.61 30.14 -19.67
N GLY A 59 36.74 31.00 -18.66
CA GLY A 59 37.51 30.72 -17.45
C GLY A 59 36.77 29.72 -16.53
N ASN A 60 36.63 28.46 -16.97
CA ASN A 60 35.92 27.42 -16.21
C ASN A 60 36.86 26.22 -15.87
N PRO A 61 37.02 25.84 -14.58
CA PRO A 61 37.95 24.80 -14.13
C PRO A 61 37.58 23.34 -14.49
N LEU A 62 36.54 23.11 -15.29
CA LEU A 62 36.12 21.77 -15.76
C LEU A 62 36.61 21.45 -17.20
N ALA A 63 37.41 22.32 -17.81
CA ALA A 63 38.01 22.04 -19.10
C ALA A 63 39.11 20.98 -18.95
N CYS A 64 38.76 19.72 -19.19
CA CYS A 64 39.70 18.60 -19.25
C CYS A 64 40.91 18.96 -20.12
N THR A 65 42.11 18.75 -19.58
CA THR A 65 43.40 18.92 -20.25
C THR A 65 43.68 17.81 -21.25
N ASN A 66 42.71 17.47 -22.09
CA ASN A 66 42.95 16.63 -23.25
C ASN A 66 42.90 17.55 -24.46
N THR A 67 44.06 18.08 -24.83
CA THR A 67 44.25 18.63 -26.17
C THR A 67 43.95 17.50 -27.15
N SER A 68 42.81 17.57 -27.84
CA SER A 68 42.56 16.72 -28.99
C SER A 68 43.64 17.01 -30.04
N ASP A 69 44.52 16.05 -30.27
CA ASP A 69 45.27 16.00 -31.51
C ASP A 69 44.21 15.97 -32.63
N GLY A 70 44.24 16.96 -33.54
CA GLY A 70 43.10 17.40 -34.35
C GLY A 70 42.26 16.34 -35.09
N GLY A 71 41.13 16.76 -35.67
CA GLY A 71 40.08 15.88 -36.18
C GLY A 71 40.52 14.70 -37.09
N LEU A 72 41.60 14.83 -37.86
CA LEU A 72 42.11 13.71 -38.67
C LEU A 72 42.70 12.58 -37.81
N THR A 73 43.42 12.90 -36.74
CA THR A 73 43.95 11.88 -35.81
C THR A 73 42.86 11.19 -35.04
N GLU A 74 41.76 11.88 -34.70
CA GLU A 74 40.61 11.27 -34.02
C GLU A 74 39.79 10.37 -34.96
N VAL A 75 39.59 10.79 -36.22
CA VAL A 75 38.93 9.96 -37.25
C VAL A 75 39.77 8.72 -37.56
N VAL A 76 41.09 8.87 -37.67
CA VAL A 76 42.01 7.73 -37.85
C VAL A 76 42.00 6.82 -36.61
N LYS A 77 41.89 7.37 -35.40
CA LYS A 77 41.80 6.60 -34.15
C LYS A 77 40.48 5.82 -34.06
N LYS A 78 39.35 6.42 -34.47
CA LYS A 78 38.03 5.76 -34.56
C LYS A 78 37.96 4.71 -35.68
N LEU A 79 38.70 4.88 -36.77
CA LEU A 79 38.83 3.88 -37.85
C LEU A 79 39.78 2.74 -37.48
N SER A 80 40.85 3.03 -36.73
CA SER A 80 41.86 2.06 -36.29
C SER A 80 41.36 1.19 -35.14
N ASN A 81 40.58 1.76 -34.22
CA ASN A 81 39.80 1.04 -33.22
C ASN A 81 38.32 1.32 -33.47
N PRO A 82 37.62 0.54 -34.33
CA PRO A 82 36.17 0.51 -34.23
C PRO A 82 35.85 0.08 -32.81
N GLU A 83 35.16 0.92 -32.05
CA GLU A 83 34.70 0.55 -30.72
C GLU A 83 33.98 -0.80 -30.86
N LYS A 84 34.60 -1.87 -30.35
CA LYS A 84 33.85 -3.10 -30.11
C LYS A 84 32.76 -2.66 -29.15
N GLU A 85 31.51 -2.66 -29.61
CA GLU A 85 30.37 -2.58 -28.71
C GLU A 85 30.60 -3.66 -27.64
N LEU A 86 31.02 -3.24 -26.46
CA LEU A 86 31.20 -4.12 -25.34
C LEU A 86 29.82 -4.72 -25.09
N LYS A 87 29.64 -6.01 -25.39
CA LYS A 87 28.44 -6.73 -24.99
C LYS A 87 28.39 -6.68 -23.47
N TYR A 88 27.61 -5.76 -22.94
CA TYR A 88 27.38 -5.65 -21.51
C TYR A 88 26.60 -6.88 -21.06
N ASP A 89 27.13 -7.58 -20.07
CA ASP A 89 26.39 -8.62 -19.38
C ASP A 89 25.29 -7.93 -18.57
N ASN A 90 24.03 -8.13 -18.96
CA ASN A 90 22.88 -7.54 -18.29
C ASN A 90 22.45 -8.33 -17.04
N ARG A 91 23.15 -9.41 -16.70
CA ARG A 91 22.82 -10.27 -15.56
C ARG A 91 23.34 -9.64 -14.27
N VAL A 92 22.44 -9.44 -13.30
CA VAL A 92 22.72 -8.74 -12.03
C VAL A 92 22.51 -9.67 -10.84
N THR A 93 21.41 -10.41 -10.82
CA THR A 93 21.02 -11.31 -9.72
C THR A 93 21.21 -12.78 -10.08
N GLY A 94 21.17 -13.11 -11.39
CA GLY A 94 21.23 -14.47 -11.92
C GLY A 94 19.85 -15.06 -12.27
N SER A 95 18.77 -14.33 -12.00
CA SER A 95 17.40 -14.65 -12.39
C SER A 95 16.95 -13.70 -13.51
N ASP A 96 16.60 -14.25 -14.67
CA ASP A 96 16.22 -13.46 -15.84
C ASP A 96 14.96 -12.61 -15.60
N ILE A 97 14.04 -13.09 -14.76
CA ILE A 97 12.81 -12.35 -14.41
C ILE A 97 13.16 -11.10 -13.61
N ILE A 98 13.98 -11.25 -12.55
CA ILE A 98 14.35 -10.13 -11.68
C ILE A 98 15.22 -9.13 -12.45
N ASP A 99 16.19 -9.63 -13.21
CA ASP A 99 17.11 -8.80 -13.98
C ASP A 99 16.38 -7.99 -15.06
N SER A 100 15.37 -8.58 -15.72
CA SER A 100 14.52 -7.88 -16.69
C SER A 100 13.73 -6.74 -16.05
N SER A 101 13.08 -6.98 -14.91
CA SER A 101 12.33 -5.95 -14.17
C SER A 101 13.23 -4.84 -13.64
N LEU A 102 14.40 -5.17 -13.09
CA LEU A 102 15.38 -4.17 -12.63
C LEU A 102 15.87 -3.30 -13.79
N GLN A 103 16.14 -3.90 -14.95
CA GLN A 103 16.60 -3.17 -16.13
C GLN A 103 15.51 -2.26 -16.71
N GLU A 104 14.24 -2.67 -16.62
CA GLU A 104 13.07 -1.86 -17.00
C GLU A 104 12.89 -0.67 -16.05
N ILE A 105 12.92 -0.90 -14.73
CA ILE A 105 12.85 0.15 -13.71
C ILE A 105 13.99 1.16 -13.91
N LEU A 106 15.22 0.69 -14.12
CA LEU A 106 16.36 1.54 -14.40
C LEU A 106 16.15 2.36 -15.69
N GLY A 107 15.55 1.75 -16.72
CA GLY A 107 15.18 2.42 -17.95
C GLY A 107 14.18 3.56 -17.73
N TYR A 108 13.15 3.33 -16.91
CA TYR A 108 12.19 4.36 -16.53
C TYR A 108 12.83 5.49 -15.72
N ILE A 109 13.71 5.15 -14.78
CA ILE A 109 14.43 6.16 -13.98
C ILE A 109 15.28 7.06 -14.89
N ILE A 110 16.06 6.47 -15.79
CA ILE A 110 16.90 7.24 -16.72
C ILE A 110 16.03 8.11 -17.64
N ARG A 111 14.96 7.54 -18.20
CA ARG A 111 14.06 8.24 -19.12
C ARG A 111 13.35 9.43 -18.48
N ASP A 112 12.83 9.25 -17.26
CA ASP A 112 11.92 10.20 -16.66
C ASP A 112 12.64 11.21 -15.75
N TYR A 113 13.78 10.84 -15.16
CA TYR A 113 14.49 11.69 -14.19
C TYR A 113 15.87 12.17 -14.64
N ILE A 114 16.46 11.59 -15.70
CA ILE A 114 17.83 11.95 -16.14
C ILE A 114 17.82 12.61 -17.51
N ILE A 115 17.26 11.94 -18.52
CA ILE A 115 17.21 12.42 -19.90
C ILE A 115 16.61 13.85 -20.02
N PRO A 116 15.52 14.23 -19.31
CA PRO A 116 14.87 15.51 -19.54
C PRO A 116 15.74 16.73 -19.21
N TRP A 117 16.55 16.66 -18.14
CA TRP A 117 17.47 17.74 -17.79
C TRP A 117 18.84 17.57 -18.44
N TYR A 118 19.31 16.34 -18.64
CA TYR A 118 20.63 16.09 -19.22
C TYR A 118 20.71 16.59 -20.67
N ASN A 119 19.66 16.36 -21.46
CA ASN A 119 19.56 16.85 -22.84
C ASN A 119 19.58 18.37 -22.96
N LEU A 120 19.30 19.11 -21.87
CA LEU A 120 19.39 20.57 -21.86
C LEU A 120 20.83 21.06 -21.68
N ILE A 121 21.70 20.24 -21.08
CA ILE A 121 23.07 20.61 -20.70
C ILE A 121 24.08 20.04 -21.71
N SER A 122 23.87 18.83 -22.19
CA SER A 122 24.78 18.12 -23.09
C SER A 122 24.02 17.37 -24.18
N LEU A 123 24.61 17.34 -25.38
CA LEU A 123 24.13 16.54 -26.51
C LEU A 123 24.71 15.12 -26.52
N ASP A 124 25.53 14.78 -25.52
CA ASP A 124 26.20 13.49 -25.43
C ASP A 124 25.26 12.38 -24.93
N ASN A 125 24.72 11.60 -25.86
CA ASN A 125 23.86 10.47 -25.52
C ASN A 125 24.65 9.28 -24.92
N GLU A 126 25.97 9.28 -25.02
CA GLU A 126 26.83 8.17 -24.60
C GLU A 126 26.93 8.09 -23.07
N PHE A 127 27.04 9.23 -22.39
CA PHE A 127 27.06 9.30 -20.93
C PHE A 127 25.79 8.71 -20.29
N THR A 128 24.62 9.11 -20.80
CA THR A 128 23.33 8.71 -20.23
C THR A 128 23.02 7.23 -20.51
N GLN A 129 23.40 6.73 -21.69
CA GLN A 129 23.12 5.34 -22.07
C GLN A 129 24.17 4.33 -21.58
N LYS A 130 25.46 4.70 -21.54
CA LYS A 130 26.55 3.77 -21.17
C LYS A 130 26.99 3.95 -19.72
N THR A 131 27.39 5.15 -19.31
CA THR A 131 28.02 5.38 -17.99
C THR A 131 27.03 5.19 -16.85
N ILE A 132 25.88 5.86 -16.90
CA ILE A 132 24.87 5.77 -15.84
C ILE A 132 24.34 4.35 -15.70
N LYS A 133 24.08 3.68 -16.83
CA LYS A 133 23.62 2.29 -16.84
C LYS A 133 24.68 1.37 -16.22
N LYS A 134 25.96 1.55 -16.55
CA LYS A 134 27.06 0.77 -15.97
C LYS A 134 27.20 1.00 -14.46
N THR A 135 27.15 2.25 -14.01
CA THR A 135 27.21 2.59 -12.57
C THR A 135 26.01 2.01 -11.82
N ALA A 136 24.80 2.12 -12.37
CA ALA A 136 23.59 1.55 -11.77
C ALA A 136 23.60 0.02 -11.74
N GLN A 137 24.10 -0.63 -12.81
CA GLN A 137 24.30 -2.08 -12.83
C GLN A 137 25.35 -2.52 -11.80
N SER A 138 26.47 -1.81 -11.69
CA SER A 138 27.50 -2.07 -10.66
C SER A 138 26.91 -1.94 -9.25
N LEU A 139 26.14 -0.88 -9.00
CA LEU A 139 25.41 -0.68 -7.74
C LEU A 139 24.46 -1.85 -7.47
N ALA A 140 23.66 -2.27 -8.45
CA ALA A 140 22.71 -3.36 -8.31
C ALA A 140 23.39 -4.71 -8.05
N ILE A 141 24.56 -4.96 -8.69
CA ILE A 141 25.38 -6.16 -8.43
C ILE A 141 25.91 -6.12 -6.99
N ASN A 142 26.41 -4.97 -6.54
CA ASN A 142 26.91 -4.82 -5.16
C ASN A 142 25.78 -5.02 -4.14
N ILE A 143 24.58 -4.47 -4.39
CA ILE A 143 23.39 -4.72 -3.56
C ILE A 143 23.05 -6.22 -3.56
N SER A 144 22.99 -6.85 -4.73
CA SER A 144 22.69 -8.28 -4.91
C SER A 144 23.65 -9.16 -4.12
N ASN A 145 24.95 -8.85 -4.16
CA ASN A 145 25.97 -9.58 -3.40
C ASN A 145 25.78 -9.39 -1.89
N ARG A 146 25.56 -8.16 -1.41
CA ARG A 146 25.31 -7.89 0.01
C ARG A 146 24.04 -8.56 0.52
N VAL A 147 22.97 -8.58 -0.29
CA VAL A 147 21.69 -9.24 0.02
C VAL A 147 21.86 -10.77 0.15
N LYS A 148 22.75 -11.36 -0.65
CA LYS A 148 23.10 -12.80 -0.57
C LYS A 148 23.89 -13.14 0.69
N ASP A 149 24.68 -12.19 1.21
CA ASP A 149 25.46 -12.37 2.44
C ASP A 149 24.60 -12.30 3.72
N VAL A 150 23.35 -11.81 3.62
CA VAL A 150 22.44 -11.70 4.76
C VAL A 150 21.82 -13.06 5.08
N ASP A 151 21.91 -13.48 6.34
CA ASP A 151 21.20 -14.65 6.84
C ASP A 151 19.71 -14.32 7.09
N TRP A 152 18.87 -14.60 6.10
CA TRP A 152 17.44 -14.27 6.09
C TRP A 152 16.64 -15.05 7.13
N ILE A 153 17.07 -16.25 7.51
CA ILE A 153 16.32 -17.11 8.45
C ILE A 153 16.21 -16.44 9.84
N PRO A 154 17.30 -16.15 10.57
CA PRO A 154 17.21 -15.49 11.86
C PRO A 154 16.70 -14.06 11.73
N PHE A 155 16.97 -13.37 10.61
CA PHE A 155 16.44 -12.03 10.41
C PHE A 155 14.91 -12.01 10.37
N LEU A 156 14.29 -12.86 9.53
CA LEU A 156 12.83 -12.89 9.37
C LEU A 156 12.11 -13.59 10.51
N THR A 157 12.70 -14.63 11.11
CA THR A 157 12.02 -15.45 12.12
C THR A 157 12.15 -14.91 13.54
N THR A 158 13.26 -14.26 13.87
CA THR A 158 13.48 -13.73 15.22
C THR A 158 13.51 -12.21 15.22
N LYS A 159 14.47 -11.58 14.53
CA LYS A 159 14.67 -10.12 14.66
C LYS A 159 13.45 -9.31 14.24
N LEU A 160 12.92 -9.56 13.05
CA LEU A 160 11.76 -8.84 12.54
C LEU A 160 10.52 -9.09 13.41
N VAL A 161 10.33 -10.33 13.87
CA VAL A 161 9.19 -10.72 14.73
C VAL A 161 9.31 -10.08 16.11
N ASP A 162 10.50 -10.04 16.68
CA ASP A 162 10.79 -9.40 17.96
C ASP A 162 10.53 -7.89 17.88
N ASP A 163 11.00 -7.23 16.82
CA ASP A 163 10.77 -5.79 16.58
C ASP A 163 9.28 -5.49 16.35
N ALA A 164 8.57 -6.31 15.58
CA ALA A 164 7.12 -6.17 15.43
C ALA A 164 6.39 -6.40 16.77
N THR A 165 6.87 -7.34 17.59
CA THR A 165 6.30 -7.65 18.90
C THR A 165 6.53 -6.52 19.90
N THR A 166 7.72 -5.89 19.91
CA THR A 166 8.01 -4.74 20.77
C THR A 166 7.15 -3.54 20.37
N HIS A 167 7.04 -3.26 19.07
CA HIS A 167 6.17 -2.20 18.54
C HIS A 167 4.69 -2.44 18.92
N LEU A 168 4.19 -3.67 18.79
CA LEU A 168 2.81 -4.01 19.15
C LEU A 168 2.56 -3.91 20.67
N LYS A 169 3.55 -4.27 21.50
CA LYS A 169 3.47 -4.08 22.96
C LYS A 169 3.41 -2.60 23.32
N LEU A 170 4.28 -1.78 22.74
CA LEU A 170 4.31 -0.33 22.92
C LEU A 170 2.97 0.31 22.51
N PHE A 171 2.45 -0.06 21.34
CA PHE A 171 1.15 0.39 20.85
C PHE A 171 0.00 0.05 21.81
N LYS A 172 -0.04 -1.20 22.31
CA LYS A 172 -1.06 -1.61 23.29
C LYS A 172 -0.96 -0.79 24.58
N GLN A 173 0.25 -0.55 25.08
CA GLN A 173 0.48 0.26 26.27
C GLN A 173 0.08 1.73 26.06
N ALA A 174 0.42 2.31 24.91
CA ALA A 174 0.02 3.66 24.53
C ALA A 174 -1.51 3.80 24.50
N ARG A 175 -2.20 2.83 23.91
CA ARG A 175 -3.67 2.81 23.85
C ARG A 175 -4.33 2.70 25.23
N ILE A 176 -3.73 1.93 26.14
CA ILE A 176 -4.21 1.81 27.53
C ILE A 176 -4.03 3.14 28.27
N LYS A 177 -2.85 3.77 28.16
CA LYS A 177 -2.58 5.08 28.77
C LYS A 177 -3.52 6.17 28.25
N MET A 178 -3.73 6.23 26.94
CA MET A 178 -4.64 7.18 26.31
C MET A 178 -6.08 7.03 26.84
N LYS A 179 -6.56 5.80 27.03
CA LYS A 179 -7.89 5.52 27.61
C LYS A 179 -7.99 5.91 29.09
N GLN A 180 -6.90 5.80 29.85
CA GLN A 180 -6.86 6.21 31.26
C GLN A 180 -6.84 7.74 31.41
N ASP A 181 -6.20 8.44 30.47
CA ASP A 181 -6.11 9.90 30.45
C ASP A 181 -7.31 10.60 29.77
N GLU A 182 -8.23 9.85 29.16
CA GLU A 182 -9.47 10.37 28.57
C GLU A 182 -10.41 10.85 29.69
N PRO A 183 -10.84 12.13 29.70
CA PRO A 183 -11.74 12.62 30.74
C PRO A 183 -13.09 11.88 30.67
N PRO A 184 -13.77 11.60 31.80
CA PRO A 184 -15.10 11.00 31.77
C PRO A 184 -16.02 11.89 30.91
N LYS A 185 -16.56 11.31 29.83
CA LYS A 185 -17.50 12.01 28.94
C LYS A 185 -18.63 12.57 29.80
N SER A 186 -18.76 13.90 29.83
CA SER A 186 -19.84 14.54 30.58
C SER A 186 -21.19 14.07 30.03
N PRO A 187 -22.18 13.76 30.90
CA PRO A 187 -23.50 13.33 30.45
C PRO A 187 -24.11 14.47 29.62
N LYS A 188 -24.38 14.21 28.34
CA LYS A 188 -25.08 15.16 27.45
C LYS A 188 -26.41 15.52 28.10
N SER A 189 -26.50 16.71 28.69
CA SER A 189 -27.70 17.21 29.34
C SER A 189 -28.79 17.51 28.30
N SER A 190 -29.82 16.65 28.26
CA SER A 190 -31.23 16.90 27.91
C SER A 190 -31.61 17.50 26.52
N PRO A 191 -32.78 17.13 25.96
CA PRO A 191 -33.26 17.68 24.69
C PRO A 191 -33.56 19.17 24.80
N ARG A 192 -33.02 19.96 23.89
CA ARG A 192 -33.26 21.39 23.73
C ARG A 192 -34.76 21.62 23.47
N ARG A 193 -35.47 22.26 24.41
CA ARG A 193 -36.82 22.79 24.15
C ARG A 193 -36.70 23.92 23.13
N ASP A 194 -37.46 23.81 22.05
CA ASP A 194 -37.61 24.86 21.04
C ASP A 194 -38.20 26.13 21.66
N ILE A 195 -37.40 27.18 21.75
CA ILE A 195 -37.89 28.54 22.01
C ILE A 195 -38.33 29.11 20.67
N ARG A 196 -39.66 29.17 20.51
CA ARG A 196 -40.35 29.80 19.38
C ARG A 196 -39.94 31.28 19.28
N ALA A 197 -39.32 31.66 18.16
CA ALA A 197 -39.00 33.06 17.87
C ALA A 197 -40.28 33.90 17.70
N SER A 198 -40.41 34.97 18.49
CA SER A 198 -41.42 36.01 18.29
C SER A 198 -41.00 36.97 17.16
N PRO A 199 -41.90 37.40 16.26
CA PRO A 199 -41.54 38.25 15.13
C PRO A 199 -41.30 39.70 15.60
N LYS A 200 -40.12 40.25 15.29
CA LYS A 200 -39.85 41.69 15.48
C LYS A 200 -40.50 42.49 14.36
N LYS A 201 -41.33 43.47 14.76
CA LYS A 201 -41.94 44.48 13.87
C LYS A 201 -40.86 45.38 13.27
N MET A 202 -40.98 45.61 11.97
CA MET A 202 -40.11 46.46 11.16
C MET A 202 -40.65 47.90 11.21
N HIS A 203 -39.95 48.81 11.91
CA HIS A 203 -40.21 50.26 11.81
C HIS A 203 -39.23 50.89 10.84
N LYS A 204 -39.74 51.34 9.69
CA LYS A 204 -39.05 52.28 8.78
C LYS A 204 -38.92 53.63 9.49
N ARG A 205 -37.69 54.13 9.66
CA ARG A 205 -37.43 55.56 9.85
C ARG A 205 -36.18 55.97 9.08
N ASN A 206 -36.31 57.10 8.39
CA ASN A 206 -35.43 57.60 7.33
C ASN A 206 -33.98 57.82 7.76
N LYS A 207 -33.09 57.45 6.84
CA LYS A 207 -31.65 57.74 6.80
C LYS A 207 -31.47 59.21 6.41
N SER A 208 -30.72 59.97 7.21
CA SER A 208 -30.05 61.18 6.76
C SER A 208 -28.59 60.84 6.49
N GLU A 209 -28.09 61.40 5.39
CA GLU A 209 -26.78 61.24 4.81
C GLU A 209 -25.66 61.57 5.81
N THR A 210 -24.72 60.64 5.97
CA THR A 210 -23.31 60.87 6.32
C THR A 210 -22.61 59.51 6.24
N ASP A 211 -22.37 59.07 5.01
CA ASP A 211 -21.44 57.98 4.73
C ASP A 211 -20.01 58.54 4.85
N VAL A 212 -19.18 57.93 5.69
CA VAL A 212 -17.76 57.75 5.35
C VAL A 212 -17.51 56.26 5.28
N ASN A 213 -17.26 55.87 4.05
CA ASN A 213 -17.03 54.56 3.53
C ASN A 213 -15.57 54.15 3.80
N TRP A 214 -15.32 52.93 4.25
CA TRP A 214 -14.06 52.24 3.94
C TRP A 214 -14.39 50.90 3.28
N TYR A 215 -14.48 50.95 1.95
CA TYR A 215 -14.37 49.77 1.10
C TYR A 215 -12.92 49.29 1.10
N PHE A 216 -12.72 48.00 1.26
CA PHE A 216 -12.02 47.09 0.33
C PHE A 216 -12.40 45.68 0.84
N GLY A 217 -12.90 44.73 0.05
CA GLY A 217 -12.79 44.52 -1.38
C GLY A 217 -12.57 43.02 -1.53
N ASN A 218 -13.67 42.28 -1.72
CA ASN A 218 -13.67 40.83 -1.91
C ASN A 218 -12.95 40.48 -3.22
N ARG A 219 -11.99 39.55 -3.20
CA ARG A 219 -11.52 38.83 -4.39
C ARG A 219 -11.41 37.34 -4.07
N ASN A 220 -12.10 36.57 -4.90
CA ASN A 220 -12.11 35.11 -4.90
C ASN A 220 -10.74 34.51 -5.21
N ALA A 221 -10.59 33.25 -4.76
CA ALA A 221 -10.00 32.10 -5.47
C ALA A 221 -8.63 31.59 -4.97
N ILE A 222 -8.68 30.33 -4.52
CA ILE A 222 -7.76 29.22 -4.83
C ILE A 222 -6.45 29.14 -4.01
N ASP A 223 -6.38 28.04 -3.26
CA ASP A 223 -5.22 27.19 -2.92
C ASP A 223 -4.04 27.80 -2.16
N GLY A 224 -3.60 27.08 -1.13
CA GLY A 224 -2.46 27.46 -0.29
C GLY A 224 -2.66 27.09 1.16
N ARG A 225 -2.16 25.90 1.55
CA ARG A 225 -1.82 25.60 2.94
C ARG A 225 -0.69 26.54 3.35
N GLU A 226 -0.98 27.49 4.22
CA GLU A 226 0.06 28.25 4.91
C GLU A 226 0.50 27.48 6.17
N VAL A 227 1.81 27.27 6.24
CA VAL A 227 2.56 26.62 7.32
C VAL A 227 2.86 27.70 8.36
N ASP A 228 2.26 27.62 9.54
CA ASP A 228 2.63 28.46 10.68
C ASP A 228 3.92 27.95 11.31
N HIS A 229 5.06 28.52 10.91
CA HIS A 229 6.29 28.47 11.70
C HIS A 229 6.16 29.38 12.93
N SER A 230 6.19 28.80 14.13
CA SER A 230 6.45 29.55 15.36
C SER A 230 7.73 29.06 16.03
N ILE A 231 8.83 29.72 15.70
CA ILE A 231 10.04 29.75 16.53
C ILE A 231 9.83 30.86 17.55
N THR A 232 9.66 30.54 18.84
CA THR A 232 10.19 31.38 19.93
C THR A 232 10.44 30.55 21.19
N ASN A 233 11.70 30.55 21.63
CA ASN A 233 12.11 30.16 22.97
C ASN A 233 11.58 31.17 23.99
N SER A 234 10.76 30.74 24.95
CA SER A 234 10.83 31.31 26.31
C SER A 234 10.30 30.34 27.36
N LYS A 235 11.15 30.07 28.37
CA LYS A 235 10.80 29.38 29.61
C LYS A 235 9.89 30.28 30.43
N PHE A 236 8.58 30.06 30.37
CA PHE A 236 7.66 30.47 31.44
C PHE A 236 6.52 29.44 31.52
N TYR A 237 6.42 28.73 32.64
CA TYR A 237 5.30 27.84 32.91
C TYR A 237 4.05 28.68 33.20
N THR A 238 3.21 28.87 32.19
CA THR A 238 1.79 29.20 32.39
C THR A 238 1.00 27.91 32.24
N LYS A 239 0.57 27.38 33.39
CA LYS A 239 -0.34 26.25 33.51
C LYS A 239 -1.75 26.76 33.18
N ASP A 240 -2.03 26.96 31.89
CA ASP A 240 -3.38 27.27 31.40
C ASP A 240 -3.95 26.11 30.57
N SER A 241 -5.19 25.83 30.91
CA SER A 241 -5.94 24.61 30.66
C SER A 241 -6.61 24.61 29.29
N THR A 242 -5.84 24.25 28.27
CA THR A 242 -6.33 23.53 27.09
C THR A 242 -5.44 22.31 26.91
N LYS A 243 -5.70 21.27 27.73
CA LYS A 243 -5.08 19.96 27.57
C LYS A 243 -5.51 19.45 26.18
N LYS A 244 -4.75 19.78 25.13
CA LYS A 244 -4.85 19.14 23.83
C LYS A 244 -4.77 17.66 24.16
N MET A 245 -5.81 16.89 23.85
CA MET A 245 -5.75 15.44 24.08
C MET A 245 -4.55 14.96 23.28
N ALA A 246 -3.54 14.45 23.99
CA ALA A 246 -2.35 13.93 23.35
C ALA A 246 -2.77 12.82 22.39
N THR A 247 -2.21 12.84 21.18
CA THR A 247 -2.58 11.85 20.17
C THR A 247 -1.99 10.49 20.53
N LEU A 248 -2.49 9.42 19.92
CA LEU A 248 -2.00 8.08 20.21
C LEU A 248 -0.51 7.94 19.89
N GLU A 249 -0.05 8.64 18.86
CA GLU A 249 1.33 8.73 18.41
C GLU A 249 2.22 9.38 19.47
N GLU A 250 1.77 10.46 20.12
CA GLU A 250 2.50 11.12 21.21
C GLU A 250 2.72 10.15 22.39
N TYR A 251 1.66 9.44 22.83
CA TYR A 251 1.79 8.42 23.89
C TYR A 251 2.71 7.26 23.49
N PHE A 252 2.74 6.91 22.20
CA PHE A 252 3.58 5.84 21.67
C PHE A 252 5.06 6.21 21.69
N PHE A 253 5.42 7.38 21.15
CA PHE A 253 6.81 7.82 21.10
C PHE A 253 7.36 8.22 22.48
N ASP A 254 6.52 8.74 23.38
CA ASP A 254 6.89 8.94 24.79
C ASP A 254 7.29 7.60 25.44
N LEU A 255 6.52 6.54 25.19
CA LEU A 255 6.83 5.21 25.68
C LEU A 255 8.10 4.63 25.06
N GLU A 256 8.30 4.79 23.75
CA GLU A 256 9.53 4.38 23.05
C GLU A 256 10.77 5.04 23.69
N CYS A 257 10.73 6.36 23.86
CA CYS A 257 11.81 7.14 24.47
C CYS A 257 12.14 6.65 25.88
N THR A 258 11.12 6.32 26.69
CA THR A 258 11.33 5.76 28.04
C THR A 258 11.94 4.36 28.05
N MET A 259 11.61 3.53 27.05
CA MET A 259 12.15 2.16 26.94
C MET A 259 13.63 2.15 26.52
N ASP A 260 14.02 3.05 25.63
CA ASP A 260 15.40 3.19 25.14
C ASP A 260 16.29 4.06 26.05
N LYS A 261 15.91 4.28 27.31
CA LYS A 261 16.64 5.11 28.30
C LYS A 261 16.93 6.53 27.77
N ASN A 262 15.99 7.13 27.04
CA ASN A 262 16.10 8.44 26.38
C ASN A 262 17.20 8.55 25.32
N ASN A 263 17.67 7.43 24.74
CA ASN A 263 18.78 7.47 23.79
C ASN A 263 18.33 7.69 22.33
N VAL A 264 17.12 7.24 21.98
CA VAL A 264 16.52 7.40 20.64
C VAL A 264 15.03 7.67 20.79
N CYS A 265 14.53 8.72 20.12
CA CYS A 265 13.11 8.97 19.92
C CYS A 265 12.90 9.19 18.42
N ARG A 266 11.98 8.46 17.80
CA ARG A 266 11.75 8.50 16.35
C ARG A 266 10.60 9.44 15.96
N ASP A 267 10.01 10.13 16.93
CA ASP A 267 8.89 11.07 16.76
C ASP A 267 9.11 12.08 15.63
N LEU A 268 10.23 12.81 15.64
CA LEU A 268 10.52 13.85 14.67
C LEU A 268 10.66 13.28 13.25
N ILE A 269 11.22 12.08 13.11
CA ILE A 269 11.41 11.43 11.80
C ILE A 269 10.07 10.92 11.26
N CYS A 270 9.22 10.36 12.13
CA CYS A 270 7.96 9.74 11.72
C CYS A 270 6.80 10.74 11.55
N ILE A 271 6.85 11.91 12.18
CA ILE A 271 5.78 12.92 12.13
C ILE A 271 6.04 13.96 11.05
N GLU A 272 7.30 14.37 10.86
CA GLU A 272 7.67 15.42 9.88
C GLU A 272 8.27 14.82 8.60
N VAL A 273 7.54 14.97 7.49
CA VAL A 273 7.95 14.45 6.17
C VAL A 273 9.31 15.00 5.71
N ASP A 274 9.63 16.26 6.03
CA ASP A 274 10.91 16.87 5.65
C ASP A 274 12.08 16.23 6.41
N LYS A 275 11.87 15.88 7.68
CA LYS A 275 12.85 15.18 8.51
C LYS A 275 13.02 13.73 8.11
N GLU A 276 11.94 13.07 7.70
CA GLU A 276 12.01 11.74 7.09
C GLU A 276 12.90 11.75 5.85
N LYS A 277 12.70 12.71 4.94
CA LYS A 277 13.53 12.84 3.72
C LYS A 277 14.99 13.15 4.01
N GLU A 278 15.25 14.02 4.98
CA GLU A 278 16.61 14.34 5.44
C GLU A 278 17.31 13.07 5.96
N PHE A 279 16.62 12.31 6.83
CA PHE A 279 17.12 11.04 7.36
C PHE A 279 17.38 10.00 6.25
N LEU A 280 16.43 9.83 5.32
CA LEU A 280 16.61 8.92 4.19
C LEU A 280 17.77 9.36 3.27
N SER A 281 18.01 10.66 3.14
CA SER A 281 19.14 11.19 2.37
C SER A 281 20.48 10.85 3.01
N GLU A 282 20.60 10.99 4.33
CA GLU A 282 21.80 10.57 5.08
C GLU A 282 22.01 9.06 5.00
N LEU A 283 20.94 8.28 5.14
CA LEU A 283 21.00 6.82 5.01
C LEU A 283 21.45 6.39 3.61
N VAL A 284 20.91 7.01 2.56
CA VAL A 284 21.32 6.71 1.18
C VAL A 284 22.76 7.14 0.94
N GLU A 285 23.24 8.27 1.49
CA GLU A 285 24.67 8.66 1.38
C GLU A 285 25.60 7.57 1.95
N ILE A 286 25.25 6.98 3.10
CA ILE A 286 26.00 5.86 3.71
C ILE A 286 25.94 4.62 2.82
N LEU A 287 24.75 4.29 2.28
CA LEU A 287 24.61 3.15 1.36
C LEU A 287 25.44 3.36 0.08
N LEU A 288 25.43 4.57 -0.48
CA LEU A 288 26.21 4.94 -1.65
C LEU A 288 27.70 4.80 -1.38
N TYR A 289 28.19 5.15 -0.19
CA TYR A 289 29.58 4.93 0.19
C TYR A 289 29.98 3.45 0.20
N ILE A 290 29.06 2.55 0.57
CA ILE A 290 29.31 1.11 0.64
C ILE A 290 29.16 0.42 -0.73
N LEU A 291 28.29 0.97 -1.61
CA LEU A 291 27.83 0.29 -2.82
C LEU A 291 28.43 0.85 -4.12
N LEU A 292 28.82 2.13 -4.17
CA LEU A 292 29.45 2.71 -5.37
C LEU A 292 30.95 2.39 -5.43
N PRO A 293 31.52 2.22 -6.64
CA PRO A 293 32.97 2.24 -6.83
C PRO A 293 33.59 3.56 -6.35
N ASP A 294 34.83 3.51 -5.85
CA ASP A 294 35.53 4.68 -5.33
C ASP A 294 35.59 5.83 -6.36
N GLU A 295 35.87 5.53 -7.63
CA GLU A 295 35.94 6.52 -8.71
C GLU A 295 34.61 7.30 -8.87
N ASP A 296 33.49 6.58 -8.83
CA ASP A 296 32.15 7.15 -8.98
C ASP A 296 31.72 7.91 -7.72
N PHE A 297 32.08 7.42 -6.53
CA PHE A 297 31.76 8.08 -5.26
C PHE A 297 32.51 9.41 -5.07
N GLN A 298 33.77 9.49 -5.53
CA GLN A 298 34.55 10.74 -5.49
C GLN A 298 33.96 11.82 -6.41
N CYS A 299 33.17 11.44 -7.42
CA CYS A 299 32.45 12.37 -8.28
C CYS A 299 31.25 12.97 -7.52
N LYS A 300 31.47 14.09 -6.83
CA LYS A 300 30.43 14.78 -6.03
C LYS A 300 29.12 15.05 -6.80
N PRO A 301 29.13 15.58 -8.04
CA PRO A 301 27.89 15.83 -8.77
C PRO A 301 27.10 14.55 -9.05
N LEU A 302 27.77 13.49 -9.49
CA LEU A 302 27.15 12.18 -9.73
C LEU A 302 26.55 11.64 -8.43
N ARG A 303 27.31 11.67 -7.34
CA ARG A 303 26.86 11.20 -6.03
C ARG A 303 25.61 11.93 -5.54
N TYR A 304 25.57 13.27 -5.64
CA TYR A 304 24.39 14.04 -5.23
C TYR A 304 23.18 13.72 -6.11
N ILE A 305 23.35 13.68 -7.43
CA ILE A 305 22.25 13.35 -8.35
C ILE A 305 21.70 11.95 -8.07
N VAL A 306 22.60 10.95 -7.95
CA VAL A 306 22.21 9.57 -7.64
C VAL A 306 21.49 9.52 -6.30
N ARG A 307 22.00 10.16 -5.25
CA ARG A 307 21.33 10.21 -3.95
C ARG A 307 19.92 10.78 -4.05
N GLU A 308 19.76 11.97 -4.63
CA GLU A 308 18.44 12.61 -4.72
C GLU A 308 17.45 11.79 -5.55
N ILE A 309 17.90 11.14 -6.63
CA ILE A 309 17.07 10.22 -7.42
C ILE A 309 16.67 9.01 -6.58
N PHE A 310 17.61 8.36 -5.90
CA PHE A 310 17.31 7.19 -5.07
C PHE A 310 16.35 7.53 -3.92
N VAL A 311 16.60 8.62 -3.20
CA VAL A 311 15.75 9.03 -2.07
C VAL A 311 14.34 9.37 -2.55
N ASN A 312 14.21 10.30 -3.50
CA ASN A 312 12.91 10.86 -3.85
C ASN A 312 12.10 9.99 -4.82
N CYS A 313 12.76 9.20 -5.67
CA CYS A 313 12.08 8.43 -6.72
C CYS A 313 11.91 6.96 -6.38
N VAL A 314 12.73 6.41 -5.48
CA VAL A 314 12.72 4.97 -5.15
C VAL A 314 12.38 4.75 -3.69
N ILE A 315 13.23 5.21 -2.77
CA ILE A 315 13.16 4.86 -1.36
C ILE A 315 11.95 5.48 -0.68
N PHE A 316 11.77 6.81 -0.78
CA PHE A 316 10.66 7.50 -0.13
C PHE A 316 9.28 7.02 -0.63
N PRO A 317 9.03 6.89 -1.96
CA PRO A 317 7.76 6.32 -2.44
C PRO A 317 7.53 4.87 -1.99
N LEU A 318 8.60 4.06 -1.92
CA LEU A 318 8.51 2.67 -1.48
C LEU A 318 8.14 2.58 0.01
N PHE A 319 8.77 3.38 0.87
CA PHE A 319 8.41 3.43 2.30
C PHE A 319 7.00 3.99 2.51
N THR A 320 6.60 4.99 1.73
CA THR A 320 5.22 5.52 1.76
C THR A 320 4.21 4.44 1.38
N MET A 321 4.49 3.66 0.33
CA MET A 321 3.63 2.57 -0.12
C MET A 321 3.53 1.45 0.92
N ILE A 322 4.65 1.01 1.49
CA ILE A 322 4.67 -0.08 2.49
C ILE A 322 4.06 0.38 3.83
N SER A 323 4.10 1.68 4.13
CA SER A 323 3.48 2.23 5.34
C SER A 323 1.97 2.49 5.18
N ASP A 324 1.44 2.40 3.96
CA ASP A 324 0.00 2.55 3.72
C ASP A 324 -0.75 1.35 4.35
N PRO A 325 -1.69 1.59 5.29
CA PRO A 325 -2.46 0.52 5.91
C PRO A 325 -3.26 -0.31 4.90
N ASP A 326 -3.75 0.28 3.81
CA ASP A 326 -4.50 -0.48 2.78
C ASP A 326 -3.56 -1.43 2.03
N TYR A 327 -2.38 -0.95 1.64
CA TYR A 327 -1.37 -1.78 1.00
C TYR A 327 -0.94 -2.95 1.89
N LEU A 328 -0.68 -2.70 3.18
CA LEU A 328 -0.35 -3.76 4.15
C LEU A 328 -1.49 -4.75 4.32
N ASN A 329 -2.72 -4.28 4.49
CA ASN A 329 -3.89 -5.14 4.64
C ASN A 329 -4.09 -6.01 3.40
N GLN A 330 -3.98 -5.45 2.20
CA GLN A 330 -4.05 -6.19 0.94
C GLN A 330 -2.90 -7.19 0.80
N ALA A 331 -1.68 -6.83 1.20
CA ALA A 331 -0.53 -7.74 1.19
C ALA A 331 -0.76 -8.93 2.13
N ILE A 332 -1.29 -8.70 3.33
CA ILE A 332 -1.63 -9.76 4.29
C ILE A 332 -2.76 -10.65 3.73
N VAL A 333 -3.82 -10.05 3.18
CA VAL A 333 -4.91 -10.79 2.53
C VAL A 333 -4.37 -11.64 1.39
N TRP A 334 -3.54 -11.07 0.52
CA TRP A 334 -2.92 -11.79 -0.58
C TRP A 334 -2.03 -12.94 -0.10
N LEU A 335 -1.24 -12.72 0.95
CA LEU A 335 -0.32 -13.73 1.49
C LEU A 335 -1.07 -14.87 2.18
N CYS A 336 -2.12 -14.57 2.94
CA CYS A 336 -2.89 -15.55 3.72
C CYS A 336 -3.96 -16.29 2.89
N LEU A 337 -4.51 -15.65 1.84
CA LEU A 337 -5.69 -16.13 1.10
C LEU A 337 -5.40 -16.38 -0.38
N ARG A 338 -4.13 -16.55 -0.74
CA ARG A 338 -3.68 -16.77 -2.12
C ARG A 338 -4.43 -17.90 -2.86
N GLU A 339 -4.84 -18.94 -2.13
CA GLU A 339 -5.45 -20.15 -2.69
C GLU A 339 -6.88 -20.42 -2.22
N VAL A 340 -7.37 -19.70 -1.20
CA VAL A 340 -8.69 -19.94 -0.58
C VAL A 340 -9.53 -18.66 -0.64
N PRO A 341 -10.69 -18.66 -1.33
CA PRO A 341 -11.60 -17.53 -1.29
C PRO A 341 -12.13 -17.37 0.13
N LEU A 342 -12.17 -16.14 0.64
CA LEU A 342 -12.61 -15.86 2.00
C LEU A 342 -14.08 -16.32 2.17
N PRO A 343 -14.38 -17.30 3.06
CA PRO A 343 -15.75 -17.75 3.28
C PRO A 343 -16.63 -16.61 3.79
N SER A 344 -17.87 -16.54 3.28
CA SER A 344 -18.86 -15.54 3.71
C SER A 344 -19.12 -15.57 5.21
N ASP A 345 -19.00 -16.74 5.83
CA ASP A 345 -19.26 -16.92 7.26
C ASP A 345 -18.21 -16.25 8.15
N ILE A 346 -16.96 -16.19 7.70
CA ILE A 346 -15.90 -15.46 8.41
C ILE A 346 -16.22 -13.97 8.37
N PHE A 347 -16.58 -13.44 7.21
CA PHE A 347 -16.99 -12.03 7.07
C PHE A 347 -18.19 -11.68 7.96
N LEU A 348 -19.23 -12.52 7.96
CA LEU A 348 -20.41 -12.33 8.82
C LEU A 348 -20.07 -12.42 10.31
N THR A 349 -19.13 -13.28 10.69
CA THR A 349 -18.67 -13.40 12.07
C THR A 349 -17.86 -12.18 12.48
N THR A 350 -16.95 -11.69 11.62
CA THR A 350 -16.21 -10.44 11.87
C THR A 350 -17.17 -9.27 12.05
N LEU A 351 -18.16 -9.09 11.17
CA LEU A 351 -19.17 -8.03 11.33
C LEU A 351 -20.01 -8.17 12.60
N ARG A 352 -20.22 -9.40 13.09
CA ARG A 352 -20.83 -9.59 14.40
C ARG A 352 -19.86 -9.19 15.50
N LEU A 353 -18.57 -9.47 15.42
CA LEU A 353 -17.64 -9.21 16.53
C LEU A 353 -17.08 -7.78 16.54
N THR A 354 -17.18 -7.02 15.44
CA THR A 354 -16.67 -5.65 15.36
C THR A 354 -17.43 -4.70 16.30
N ASP A 355 -16.68 -4.08 17.21
CA ASP A 355 -17.18 -3.02 18.12
C ASP A 355 -16.89 -1.61 17.58
N ASN A 356 -16.19 -1.49 16.44
CA ASN A 356 -15.86 -0.19 15.85
C ASN A 356 -17.05 0.37 15.05
N CYS A 357 -17.66 1.43 15.59
CA CYS A 357 -18.78 2.14 14.95
C CYS A 357 -18.46 2.65 13.55
N ASP A 358 -17.24 3.08 13.29
CA ASP A 358 -16.89 3.70 12.01
C ASP A 358 -16.70 2.64 10.92
N GLU A 359 -16.05 1.51 11.23
CA GLU A 359 -15.98 0.35 10.32
C GLU A 359 -17.37 -0.17 9.93
N LEU A 360 -18.30 -0.24 10.88
CA LEU A 360 -19.68 -0.65 10.61
C LEU A 360 -20.41 0.35 9.70
N LYS A 361 -20.22 1.66 9.89
CA LYS A 361 -20.81 2.69 9.00
C LYS A 361 -20.23 2.61 7.60
N TYR A 362 -18.91 2.50 7.45
CA TYR A 362 -18.27 2.37 6.14
C TYR A 362 -18.70 1.09 5.43
N THR A 363 -18.77 -0.04 6.15
CA THR A 363 -19.28 -1.30 5.60
C THR A 363 -20.73 -1.14 5.13
N LYS A 364 -21.58 -0.46 5.91
CA LYS A 364 -22.96 -0.15 5.52
C LYS A 364 -23.01 0.64 4.20
N GLU A 365 -22.21 1.70 4.08
CA GLU A 365 -22.14 2.50 2.85
C GLU A 365 -21.70 1.66 1.65
N MET A 366 -20.71 0.79 1.84
CA MET A 366 -20.20 -0.09 0.78
C MET A 366 -21.26 -1.09 0.33
N VAL A 367 -21.95 -1.75 1.27
CA VAL A 367 -23.05 -2.67 0.97
C VAL A 367 -24.20 -1.97 0.26
N VAL A 368 -24.53 -0.74 0.66
CA VAL A 368 -25.58 0.07 -0.02
C VAL A 368 -25.17 0.41 -1.46
N LYS A 369 -23.92 0.81 -1.69
CA LYS A 369 -23.40 1.06 -3.05
C LYS A 369 -23.49 -0.22 -3.90
N GLU A 370 -23.10 -1.36 -3.34
CA GLU A 370 -23.16 -2.63 -4.06
C GLU A 370 -24.59 -3.05 -4.39
N ILE A 371 -25.54 -2.86 -3.47
CA ILE A 371 -26.98 -3.08 -3.73
C ILE A 371 -27.46 -2.21 -4.90
N GLN A 372 -27.00 -0.96 -5.00
CA GLN A 372 -27.36 -0.08 -6.12
C GLN A 372 -26.78 -0.57 -7.45
N VAL A 373 -25.53 -1.05 -7.45
CA VAL A 373 -24.87 -1.63 -8.64
C VAL A 373 -25.58 -2.90 -9.08
N VAL A 374 -25.91 -3.80 -8.16
CA VAL A 374 -26.60 -5.06 -8.49
C VAL A 374 -28.03 -4.77 -9.01
N ARG A 375 -28.73 -3.78 -8.45
CA ARG A 375 -30.05 -3.34 -8.94
C ARG A 375 -30.00 -2.73 -10.34
N SER A 376 -28.94 -2.01 -10.70
CA SER A 376 -28.84 -1.42 -12.05
C SER A 376 -28.61 -2.48 -13.13
N ARG A 377 -28.15 -3.67 -12.76
CA ARG A 377 -27.94 -4.81 -13.65
C ARG A 377 -29.20 -5.67 -13.83
N ASP A 378 -30.25 -5.41 -13.05
CA ASP A 378 -31.52 -6.11 -13.16
C ASP A 378 -32.28 -5.67 -14.43
N SER A 379 -32.12 -6.45 -15.51
CA SER A 379 -32.77 -6.22 -16.81
C SER A 379 -33.95 -7.18 -17.06
N GLY A 380 -34.45 -7.90 -16.04
CA GLY A 380 -35.69 -8.68 -16.13
C GLY A 380 -35.65 -9.95 -17.01
N GLY A 381 -34.49 -10.60 -17.16
CA GLY A 381 -34.31 -11.89 -17.88
C GLY A 381 -33.96 -13.07 -16.95
N ASP A 382 -33.49 -14.21 -17.47
CA ASP A 382 -33.10 -15.40 -16.64
C ASP A 382 -32.02 -15.12 -15.57
N SER A 383 -31.25 -14.04 -15.72
CA SER A 383 -30.33 -13.51 -14.71
C SER A 383 -31.02 -12.89 -13.48
N ASP A 384 -32.34 -12.73 -13.50
CA ASP A 384 -33.14 -12.09 -12.46
C ASP A 384 -33.15 -12.90 -11.15
N LEU A 385 -33.15 -14.24 -11.23
CA LEU A 385 -33.17 -15.07 -10.01
C LEU A 385 -31.85 -14.99 -9.22
N SER A 386 -30.71 -15.02 -9.90
CA SER A 386 -29.39 -14.92 -9.25
C SER A 386 -29.13 -13.51 -8.70
N ILE A 387 -29.54 -12.46 -9.43
CA ILE A 387 -29.49 -11.07 -8.98
C ILE A 387 -30.39 -10.88 -7.75
N LYS A 388 -31.62 -11.41 -7.75
CA LYS A 388 -32.50 -11.38 -6.57
C LYS A 388 -31.92 -12.12 -5.37
N GLN A 389 -31.28 -13.25 -5.59
CA GLN A 389 -30.60 -13.99 -4.52
C GLN A 389 -29.42 -13.18 -3.93
N GLN A 390 -28.61 -12.55 -4.78
CA GLN A 390 -27.53 -11.64 -4.36
C GLN A 390 -28.06 -10.41 -3.61
N LEU A 391 -29.15 -9.80 -4.08
CA LEU A 391 -29.79 -8.68 -3.37
C LEU A 391 -30.32 -9.10 -2.00
N SER A 392 -30.88 -10.31 -1.90
CA SER A 392 -31.36 -10.87 -0.63
C SER A 392 -30.21 -11.06 0.37
N SER A 393 -29.08 -11.62 -0.07
CA SER A 393 -27.90 -11.82 0.80
C SER A 393 -27.29 -10.48 1.24
N LEU A 394 -27.17 -9.50 0.34
CA LEU A 394 -26.68 -8.16 0.70
C LEU A 394 -27.64 -7.43 1.65
N MET A 395 -28.96 -7.58 1.47
CA MET A 395 -29.95 -7.01 2.38
C MET A 395 -29.88 -7.65 3.78
N TYR A 396 -29.55 -8.93 3.86
CA TYR A 396 -29.29 -9.60 5.13
C TYR A 396 -28.05 -9.01 5.83
N VAL A 397 -26.95 -8.79 5.10
CA VAL A 397 -25.74 -8.12 5.65
C VAL A 397 -26.09 -6.72 6.15
N LEU A 398 -26.87 -5.94 5.39
CA LEU A 398 -27.29 -4.60 5.79
C LEU A 398 -28.07 -4.61 7.11
N LYS A 399 -29.05 -5.53 7.25
CA LYS A 399 -29.80 -5.72 8.49
C LYS A 399 -28.90 -6.13 9.65
N LEU A 400 -27.92 -6.98 9.41
CA LEU A 400 -26.96 -7.41 10.42
C LEU A 400 -26.13 -6.22 10.93
N VAL A 401 -25.62 -5.39 10.03
CA VAL A 401 -24.85 -4.18 10.37
C VAL A 401 -25.72 -3.18 11.12
N ASP A 402 -26.96 -2.93 10.70
CA ASP A 402 -27.88 -2.04 11.40
C ASP A 402 -28.22 -2.55 12.81
N ASN A 403 -28.44 -3.86 12.96
CA ASN A 403 -28.65 -4.50 14.25
C ASN A 403 -27.42 -4.41 15.16
N ARG A 404 -26.20 -4.41 14.60
CA ARG A 404 -24.99 -4.19 15.37
C ARG A 404 -24.77 -2.74 15.73
N LEU A 405 -24.96 -1.80 14.80
CA LEU A 405 -24.84 -0.37 15.05
C LEU A 405 -25.81 0.11 16.14
N THR A 406 -27.05 -0.39 16.13
CA THR A 406 -28.03 -0.11 17.19
C THR A 406 -27.60 -0.69 18.54
N LYS A 407 -27.03 -1.90 18.57
CA LYS A 407 -26.49 -2.50 19.80
C LYS A 407 -25.29 -1.72 20.34
N VAL A 408 -24.30 -1.38 19.50
CA VAL A 408 -23.10 -0.65 19.95
C VAL A 408 -23.46 0.75 20.47
N ASN A 409 -24.34 1.47 19.76
CA ASN A 409 -24.82 2.78 20.23
C ASN A 409 -25.60 2.69 21.56
N ASN A 410 -26.32 1.60 21.80
CA ASN A 410 -27.01 1.37 23.07
C ASN A 410 -26.04 0.92 24.17
N VAL A 411 -25.00 0.15 23.84
CA VAL A 411 -23.93 -0.24 24.76
C VAL A 411 -23.15 0.98 25.26
N GLU A 412 -22.85 1.95 24.40
CA GLU A 412 -22.25 3.23 24.82
C GLU A 412 -23.12 4.01 25.84
N VAL A 413 -24.45 3.83 25.80
CA VAL A 413 -25.38 4.44 26.77
C VAL A 413 -25.41 3.66 28.07
N THR A 414 -25.31 2.32 28.05
CA THR A 414 -25.27 1.49 29.27
C THR A 414 -23.91 1.44 29.96
N ASP A 415 -22.79 1.56 29.23
CA ASP A 415 -21.43 1.65 29.81
C ASP A 415 -21.22 2.94 30.62
N SER A 416 -22.09 3.95 30.45
CA SER A 416 -22.13 5.11 31.33
C SER A 416 -22.67 4.82 32.73
N LEU A 417 -23.25 3.63 32.97
CA LEU A 417 -23.73 3.15 34.27
C LEU A 417 -23.04 1.88 34.76
N SER A 418 -22.28 1.18 33.91
CA SER A 418 -21.52 -0.02 34.30
C SER A 418 -20.11 0.00 33.71
N THR A 419 -19.21 0.77 34.33
CA THR A 419 -17.78 0.59 34.14
C THR A 419 -17.30 -0.64 34.91
N THR A 420 -17.32 -1.79 34.24
CA THR A 420 -16.47 -2.94 34.59
C THR A 420 -16.14 -3.73 33.33
N ASP A 421 -14.88 -3.60 32.91
CA ASP A 421 -14.02 -4.67 32.39
C ASP A 421 -14.53 -5.58 31.26
N TYR A 422 -14.10 -5.28 30.02
CA TYR A 422 -13.78 -6.31 29.03
C TYR A 422 -12.27 -6.50 28.92
N THR A 423 -11.67 -6.91 30.04
CA THR A 423 -10.60 -7.90 30.07
C THR A 423 -10.82 -8.73 31.32
N ILE A 424 -11.89 -9.53 31.32
CA ILE A 424 -12.01 -10.60 32.31
C ILE A 424 -11.11 -11.74 31.80
N PRO A 425 -10.02 -12.08 32.51
CA PRO A 425 -9.34 -13.34 32.27
C PRO A 425 -10.38 -14.44 32.51
N LEU A 426 -10.55 -15.35 31.55
CA LEU A 426 -11.58 -16.39 31.53
C LEU A 426 -11.52 -17.38 32.73
N GLU A 427 -10.66 -17.14 33.71
CA GLU A 427 -10.46 -17.98 34.91
C GLU A 427 -11.23 -17.52 36.15
N SER A 428 -11.85 -16.33 36.20
CA SER A 428 -12.45 -15.81 37.45
C SER A 428 -13.98 -15.77 37.52
N ILE A 429 -14.70 -16.07 36.43
CA ILE A 429 -16.17 -16.24 36.50
C ILE A 429 -16.47 -17.71 36.81
N LYS A 430 -16.40 -18.08 38.09
CA LYS A 430 -17.09 -19.28 38.58
C LYS A 430 -18.58 -18.95 38.68
N VAL A 431 -19.26 -18.96 37.55
CA VAL A 431 -20.71 -19.07 37.54
C VAL A 431 -21.02 -20.54 37.75
N ASP A 432 -21.42 -20.89 38.98
CA ASP A 432 -21.99 -22.19 39.29
C ASP A 432 -23.39 -22.25 38.65
N LEU A 433 -23.44 -22.48 37.34
CA LEU A 433 -24.69 -22.75 36.65
C LEU A 433 -25.02 -24.24 36.85
N PRO A 434 -26.13 -24.57 37.53
CA PRO A 434 -26.49 -25.96 37.72
C PRO A 434 -26.87 -26.58 36.36
N LEU A 435 -26.45 -27.83 36.15
CA LEU A 435 -26.60 -28.54 34.87
C LEU A 435 -28.05 -28.58 34.36
N ASN A 436 -29.03 -28.62 35.26
CA ASN A 436 -30.45 -28.58 34.91
C ASN A 436 -30.85 -27.29 34.18
N VAL A 437 -30.26 -26.14 34.50
CA VAL A 437 -30.55 -24.86 33.85
C VAL A 437 -29.95 -24.81 32.44
N ILE A 438 -28.79 -25.44 32.26
CA ILE A 438 -28.13 -25.57 30.95
C ILE A 438 -28.97 -26.45 30.02
N LEU A 439 -29.45 -27.58 30.52
CA LEU A 439 -30.19 -28.57 29.72
C LEU A 439 -31.59 -28.08 29.28
N VAL A 440 -32.20 -27.14 30.01
CA VAL A 440 -33.52 -26.58 29.68
C VAL A 440 -33.43 -25.43 28.67
N ASN A 441 -32.34 -24.66 28.67
CA ASN A 441 -32.19 -23.52 27.77
C ASN A 441 -31.52 -23.95 26.46
N ASN A 442 -32.27 -23.91 25.35
CA ASN A 442 -31.80 -24.29 24.01
C ASN A 442 -30.49 -23.59 23.60
N VAL A 443 -30.27 -22.33 23.99
CA VAL A 443 -29.05 -21.58 23.67
C VAL A 443 -27.88 -22.01 24.54
N ALA A 444 -28.11 -22.25 25.83
CA ALA A 444 -27.06 -22.73 26.72
C ALA A 444 -26.65 -24.17 26.36
N LEU A 445 -27.63 -24.99 25.98
CA LEU A 445 -27.43 -26.37 25.54
C LEU A 445 -26.57 -26.44 24.28
N SER A 446 -26.77 -25.57 23.28
CA SER A 446 -25.94 -25.58 22.07
C SER A 446 -24.47 -25.30 22.37
N TYR A 447 -24.20 -24.29 23.20
CA TYR A 447 -22.81 -23.99 23.62
C TYR A 447 -22.21 -25.11 24.50
N PHE A 448 -23.03 -25.76 25.33
CA PHE A 448 -22.59 -26.88 26.14
C PHE A 448 -22.29 -28.13 25.31
N ILE A 449 -23.07 -28.40 24.26
CA ILE A 449 -22.79 -29.48 23.29
C ILE A 449 -21.46 -29.23 22.59
N ASP A 450 -21.18 -28.00 22.15
CA ASP A 450 -19.89 -27.65 21.53
C ASP A 450 -18.73 -27.86 22.50
N TYR A 451 -18.89 -27.47 23.77
CA TYR A 451 -17.90 -27.71 24.82
C TYR A 451 -17.66 -29.20 25.06
N VAL A 452 -18.71 -29.99 25.28
CA VAL A 452 -18.59 -31.44 25.54
C VAL A 452 -18.07 -32.20 24.32
N SER A 453 -18.36 -31.73 23.11
CA SER A 453 -17.82 -32.27 21.85
C SER A 453 -16.32 -32.03 21.74
N SER A 454 -15.82 -30.85 22.12
CA SER A 454 -14.38 -30.58 22.16
C SER A 454 -13.62 -31.43 23.19
N HIS A 455 -14.31 -31.93 24.22
CA HIS A 455 -13.74 -32.84 25.24
C HIS A 455 -14.00 -34.33 24.95
N GLY A 456 -14.70 -34.66 23.85
CA GLY A 456 -14.98 -36.04 23.44
C GLY A 456 -16.03 -36.79 24.26
N ILE A 457 -16.79 -36.12 25.16
CA ILE A 457 -17.76 -36.76 26.08
C ILE A 457 -19.22 -36.66 25.57
N HIS A 458 -19.40 -36.24 24.32
CA HIS A 458 -20.72 -35.91 23.75
C HIS A 458 -21.70 -37.10 23.71
N ALA A 459 -21.19 -38.33 23.64
CA ALA A 459 -22.00 -39.55 23.64
C ALA A 459 -22.87 -39.69 24.91
N CYS A 460 -22.33 -39.38 26.10
CA CYS A 460 -23.08 -39.45 27.36
C CYS A 460 -24.18 -38.38 27.45
N LEU A 461 -23.91 -37.19 26.91
CA LEU A 461 -24.87 -36.09 26.86
C LEU A 461 -26.02 -36.41 25.90
N PHE A 462 -25.71 -36.93 24.71
CA PHE A 462 -26.73 -37.35 23.76
C PHE A 462 -27.55 -38.54 24.26
N PHE A 463 -26.93 -39.48 24.96
CA PHE A 463 -27.65 -40.57 25.63
C PHE A 463 -28.69 -40.04 26.62
N TYR A 464 -28.29 -39.12 27.51
CA TYR A 464 -29.21 -38.50 28.48
C TYR A 464 -30.36 -37.74 27.80
N LEU A 465 -30.05 -36.90 26.80
CA LEU A 465 -31.05 -36.11 26.07
C LEU A 465 -32.04 -36.99 25.31
N ASN A 466 -31.56 -38.09 24.71
CA ASN A 466 -32.42 -39.04 24.00
C ASN A 466 -33.31 -39.85 24.96
N ILE A 467 -32.83 -40.18 26.16
CA ILE A 467 -33.66 -40.80 27.21
C ILE A 467 -34.74 -39.84 27.70
N GLU A 468 -34.40 -38.58 28.00
CA GLU A 468 -35.39 -37.57 28.41
C GLU A 468 -36.40 -37.30 27.28
N GLY A 469 -35.95 -37.23 26.03
CA GLY A 469 -36.83 -37.12 24.86
C GLY A 469 -37.76 -38.32 24.71
N TRP A 470 -37.25 -39.54 24.89
CA TRP A 470 -38.05 -40.76 24.86
C TRP A 470 -39.07 -40.80 25.99
N LYS A 471 -38.68 -40.43 27.21
CA LYS A 471 -39.59 -40.36 28.37
C LYS A 471 -40.76 -39.40 28.12
N ILE A 472 -40.48 -38.20 27.61
CA ILE A 472 -41.51 -37.22 27.26
C ILE A 472 -42.43 -37.78 26.16
N SER A 473 -41.86 -38.44 25.15
CA SER A 473 -42.64 -39.09 24.08
C SER A 473 -43.55 -40.19 24.62
N VAL A 474 -43.07 -41.01 25.56
CA VAL A 474 -43.86 -42.06 26.22
C VAL A 474 -44.97 -41.47 27.07
N GLU A 475 -44.68 -40.43 27.87
CA GLU A 475 -45.69 -39.73 28.66
C GLU A 475 -46.80 -39.14 27.77
N GLN A 476 -46.42 -38.55 26.63
CA GLN A 476 -47.36 -38.04 25.65
C GLN A 476 -48.22 -39.17 25.05
N GLN A 477 -47.60 -40.24 24.56
CA GLN A 477 -48.31 -41.40 23.98
C GLN A 477 -49.25 -42.08 24.98
N LEU A 478 -48.88 -42.15 26.27
CA LEU A 478 -49.74 -42.68 27.33
C LEU A 478 -50.88 -41.72 27.69
N SER A 479 -50.64 -40.41 27.68
CA SER A 479 -51.68 -39.40 27.92
C SER A 479 -52.72 -39.40 26.78
N ASP A 480 -52.27 -39.51 25.53
CA ASP A 480 -53.12 -39.61 24.35
C ASP A 480 -53.97 -40.90 24.40
N MET A 481 -53.39 -42.02 24.83
CA MET A 481 -54.11 -43.27 25.06
C MET A 481 -55.20 -43.14 26.13
N GLN A 482 -54.93 -42.43 27.23
CA GLN A 482 -55.94 -42.17 28.28
C GLN A 482 -57.08 -41.29 27.75
N ILE A 483 -56.75 -40.25 26.97
CA ILE A 483 -57.73 -39.36 26.34
C ILE A 483 -58.59 -40.13 25.32
N ASN A 484 -57.99 -41.01 24.52
CA ASN A 484 -58.71 -41.81 23.52
C ASN A 484 -59.61 -42.87 24.15
N LYS A 485 -59.21 -43.43 25.30
CA LYS A 485 -60.03 -44.33 26.12
C LYS A 485 -61.25 -43.62 26.72
N ILE A 486 -61.10 -42.35 27.14
CA ILE A 486 -62.21 -41.50 27.63
C ILE A 486 -63.17 -41.14 26.48
N LYS A 487 -62.67 -40.99 25.25
CA LYS A 487 -63.46 -40.69 24.04
C LYS A 487 -64.12 -41.93 23.40
N GLY A 488 -63.97 -43.13 23.97
CA GLY A 488 -64.61 -44.35 23.48
C GLY A 488 -64.03 -44.91 22.17
N LEU A 489 -62.83 -44.48 21.78
CA LEU A 489 -62.12 -44.98 20.59
C LEU A 489 -61.24 -46.19 20.97
N SER A 490 -61.45 -47.34 20.32
CA SER A 490 -60.63 -48.53 20.54
C SER A 490 -59.32 -48.45 19.74
N GLU A 491 -58.31 -47.78 20.28
CA GLU A 491 -56.95 -47.89 19.73
C GLU A 491 -56.30 -49.22 20.12
N ASN A 492 -55.54 -49.80 19.19
CA ASN A 492 -54.77 -51.02 19.39
C ASN A 492 -53.67 -50.77 20.44
N THR A 493 -54.02 -50.98 21.70
CA THR A 493 -53.14 -50.71 22.85
C THR A 493 -51.82 -51.48 22.74
N SER A 494 -51.87 -52.68 22.15
CA SER A 494 -50.70 -53.52 21.88
C SER A 494 -49.66 -52.85 20.97
N ALA A 495 -50.10 -52.11 19.95
CA ALA A 495 -49.19 -51.51 18.97
C ALA A 495 -48.41 -50.33 19.56
N VAL A 496 -49.02 -49.56 20.46
CA VAL A 496 -48.35 -48.45 21.15
C VAL A 496 -47.28 -49.00 22.12
N TYR A 497 -47.61 -50.03 22.90
CA TYR A 497 -46.62 -50.68 23.77
C TYR A 497 -45.48 -51.34 22.99
N GLU A 498 -45.76 -51.87 21.80
CA GLU A 498 -44.75 -52.43 20.92
C GLU A 498 -43.82 -51.33 20.38
N ASN A 499 -44.36 -50.18 19.97
CA ASN A 499 -43.56 -49.04 19.52
C ASN A 499 -42.68 -48.43 20.63
N ILE A 500 -43.22 -48.35 21.86
CA ILE A 500 -42.44 -47.93 23.02
C ILE A 500 -41.31 -48.94 23.31
N ARG A 501 -41.59 -50.23 23.16
CA ARG A 501 -40.58 -51.28 23.38
C ARG A 501 -39.49 -51.25 22.31
N THR A 502 -39.85 -51.10 21.02
CA THR A 502 -38.87 -51.05 19.93
C THR A 502 -37.98 -49.81 19.99
N THR A 503 -38.54 -48.65 20.35
CA THR A 503 -37.75 -47.43 20.56
C THR A 503 -36.81 -47.56 21.77
N ALA A 504 -37.26 -48.21 22.85
CA ALA A 504 -36.40 -48.48 24.00
C ALA A 504 -35.26 -49.45 23.67
N THR A 505 -35.51 -50.53 22.91
CA THR A 505 -34.46 -51.46 22.47
C THR A 505 -33.47 -50.77 21.55
N ASN A 506 -33.92 -49.91 20.63
CA ASN A 506 -33.01 -49.18 19.75
C ASN A 506 -32.10 -48.20 20.53
N LEU A 507 -32.61 -47.56 21.58
CA LEU A 507 -31.79 -46.70 22.44
C LEU A 507 -30.79 -47.49 23.29
N TYR A 508 -31.15 -48.70 23.70
CA TYR A 508 -30.26 -49.62 24.39
C TYR A 508 -29.12 -50.08 23.45
N ASP A 509 -29.45 -50.57 22.25
CA ASP A 509 -28.48 -51.06 21.26
C ASP A 509 -27.53 -49.95 20.78
N GLN A 510 -27.97 -48.68 20.76
CA GLN A 510 -27.18 -47.57 20.24
C GLN A 510 -26.15 -47.02 21.24
N TYR A 511 -26.40 -47.15 22.55
CA TYR A 511 -25.61 -46.47 23.58
C TYR A 511 -25.05 -47.38 24.67
N LEU A 512 -25.55 -48.60 24.83
CA LEU A 512 -25.19 -49.52 25.92
C LEU A 512 -24.64 -50.88 25.46
N ASP A 513 -24.91 -51.31 24.22
CA ASP A 513 -24.23 -52.44 23.55
C ASP A 513 -22.97 -51.96 22.82
#